data_AF-A0A7S1GK89-F1
#
_entry.id   AF-A0A7S1GK89-F1
#
_cell.length_a   1.000
_cell.length_b   1.000
_cell.length_c   1.000
_cell.angle_alpha   90.00
_cell.angle_beta   90.00
_cell.angle_gamma   90.00
#
_symmetry.space_group_name_H-M   'P 1'
#
loop_
_entity.id
_entity.type
_entity.pdbx_description
1 polymer ?
#
loop_
_entity_poly.entity_id
_entity_poly.type
_entity_poly.pdbx_seq_one_letter_code
_entity_poly.pdbx_strand_id
1 'polypeptide(L)'
;VTHPTLTNFRLGRVSGYRRVFRHTPASFVAKGISYPETMEMASLSAEPVDSSLGTIGFVCAVYDVPSELGKDGMPSKDFVEREEAHDIQTKVPFQELGEGSTSGGEPRMGEGVLCASSTDEKYISKWGQQRFDSKYSSLKTIWGWQPDSGLLPSPIYLRHCVLAAKLLGPEAYESFLDETFLIDRQTTVRKYLEKRPDILKMEPPPNVAVQYGGK
;
A
#
# COMPACT_ATOMS: atom_id res chain seq x y z
N VAL A 1 6.97 -6.45 9.67
CA VAL A 1 8.43 -6.75 9.68
C VAL A 1 8.77 -7.12 8.25
N THR A 2 9.66 -6.34 7.63
CA THR A 2 10.24 -6.62 6.31
C THR A 2 10.85 -8.03 6.32
N HIS A 3 10.63 -8.80 5.26
CA HIS A 3 11.13 -10.18 5.18
C HIS A 3 12.67 -10.17 5.34
N PRO A 4 13.29 -11.05 6.13
CA PRO A 4 14.74 -11.00 6.37
C PRO A 4 15.60 -11.26 5.12
N THR A 5 14.98 -11.62 4.01
CA THR A 5 15.63 -11.99 2.74
C THR A 5 15.41 -10.97 1.63
N LEU A 6 14.88 -9.77 1.93
CA LEU A 6 14.73 -8.71 0.93
C LEU A 6 16.11 -8.24 0.45
N THR A 7 16.31 -8.21 -0.86
CA THR A 7 17.58 -7.77 -1.48
C THR A 7 17.32 -6.81 -2.64
N ASN A 8 18.39 -6.19 -3.15
CA ASN A 8 18.36 -5.35 -4.36
C ASN A 8 17.33 -4.20 -4.31
N PHE A 9 17.27 -3.51 -3.17
CA PHE A 9 16.45 -2.31 -3.00
C PHE A 9 16.84 -1.23 -4.00
N ARG A 10 15.85 -0.72 -4.72
CA ARG A 10 15.98 0.36 -5.70
C ARG A 10 14.67 1.14 -5.78
N LEU A 11 14.73 2.34 -6.35
CA LEU A 11 13.52 3.09 -6.65
C LEU A 11 12.95 2.66 -8.00
N GLY A 12 11.63 2.64 -8.11
CA GLY A 12 10.94 2.43 -9.37
C GLY A 12 9.68 3.27 -9.47
N ARG A 13 9.30 3.63 -10.70
CA ARG A 13 8.03 4.27 -11.02
C ARG A 13 7.09 3.25 -11.65
N VAL A 14 5.92 3.08 -11.05
CA VAL A 14 4.81 2.30 -11.61
C VAL A 14 3.83 3.27 -12.28
N SER A 15 3.43 2.96 -13.51
CA SER A 15 2.47 3.75 -14.30
C SER A 15 1.16 2.99 -14.49
N GLY A 16 0.06 3.71 -14.70
CA GLY A 16 -1.29 3.13 -14.86
C GLY A 16 -1.95 2.72 -13.53
N TYR A 17 -1.32 3.02 -12.40
CA TYR A 17 -1.84 2.77 -11.06
C TYR A 17 -1.72 4.03 -10.21
N ARG A 18 -2.61 4.15 -9.21
CA ARG A 18 -2.48 5.14 -8.12
C ARG A 18 -2.55 4.47 -6.78
N ARG A 19 -1.98 5.11 -5.75
CA ARG A 19 -2.10 4.66 -4.36
C ARG A 19 -3.29 5.33 -3.71
N VAL A 20 -4.13 4.54 -3.04
CA VAL A 20 -5.34 5.03 -2.34
C VAL A 20 -5.45 4.38 -0.97
N PHE A 21 -5.70 5.20 0.06
CA PHE A 21 -6.16 4.72 1.36
C PHE A 21 -7.64 4.36 1.29
N ARG A 22 -7.96 3.07 1.08
CA ARG A 22 -9.34 2.66 0.77
C ARG A 22 -9.84 1.34 1.34
N HIS A 23 -9.01 0.59 2.06
CA HIS A 23 -9.41 -0.70 2.61
C HIS A 23 -9.04 -0.81 4.07
N THR A 24 -9.74 -1.66 4.81
CA THR A 24 -9.53 -1.80 6.25
C THR A 24 -9.02 -3.20 6.58
N PRO A 25 -7.73 -3.37 6.90
CA PRO A 25 -7.21 -4.66 7.36
C PRO A 25 -7.78 -5.00 8.73
N ALA A 26 -8.28 -6.22 8.91
CA ALA A 26 -8.76 -6.73 10.20
C ALA A 26 -7.70 -6.57 11.32
N SER A 27 -6.42 -6.76 10.96
CA SER A 27 -5.32 -6.69 11.93
C SER A 27 -5.09 -5.30 12.53
N PHE A 28 -5.54 -4.22 11.89
CA PHE A 28 -5.25 -2.88 12.38
C PHE A 28 -6.01 -2.55 13.66
N VAL A 29 -7.28 -2.94 13.73
CA VAL A 29 -8.12 -2.77 14.94
C VAL A 29 -7.53 -3.59 16.09
N ALA A 30 -7.21 -4.87 15.85
CA ALA A 30 -6.61 -5.74 16.86
C ALA A 30 -5.24 -5.24 17.37
N LYS A 31 -4.50 -4.48 16.54
CA LYS A 31 -3.21 -3.88 16.88
C LYS A 31 -3.33 -2.51 17.55
N GLY A 32 -4.53 -1.93 17.65
CA GLY A 32 -4.76 -0.61 18.24
C GLY A 32 -4.25 0.55 17.39
N ILE A 33 -4.19 0.38 16.07
CA ILE A 33 -3.72 1.42 15.13
C ILE A 33 -4.82 1.97 14.22
N SER A 34 -6.03 1.43 14.32
CA SER A 34 -7.22 1.92 13.62
C SER A 34 -8.31 2.27 14.63
N TYR A 35 -9.05 3.34 14.34
CA TYR A 35 -10.05 3.93 15.24
C TYR A 35 -11.43 3.95 14.55
N PRO A 36 -12.28 2.91 14.76
CA PRO A 36 -13.60 2.83 14.13
C PRO A 36 -14.54 4.00 14.44
N GLU A 37 -14.42 4.58 15.63
CA GLU A 37 -15.22 5.72 16.10
C GLU A 37 -14.96 7.01 15.30
N THR A 38 -13.76 7.19 14.75
CA THR A 38 -13.39 8.32 13.89
C THR A 38 -13.24 7.94 12.43
N MET A 39 -13.50 6.68 12.07
CA MET A 39 -13.29 6.11 10.73
C MET A 39 -11.83 6.14 10.23
N GLU A 40 -10.86 6.38 11.12
CA GLU A 40 -9.44 6.37 10.85
C GLU A 40 -8.91 4.93 10.81
N MET A 41 -9.26 4.22 9.74
CA MET A 41 -9.03 2.79 9.63
C MET A 41 -8.35 2.33 8.34
N ALA A 42 -8.25 3.21 7.33
CA ALA A 42 -7.79 2.81 6.02
C ALA A 42 -6.29 2.51 6.00
N SER A 43 -5.98 1.40 5.34
CA SER A 43 -4.67 1.04 4.82
C SER A 43 -4.57 1.38 3.33
N LEU A 44 -3.37 1.24 2.79
CA LEU A 44 -2.99 1.67 1.46
C LEU A 44 -2.98 0.52 0.47
N SER A 45 -3.55 0.74 -0.71
CA SER A 45 -3.52 -0.19 -1.83
C SER A 45 -3.26 0.55 -3.14
N ALA A 46 -2.69 -0.13 -4.13
CA ALA A 46 -2.68 0.38 -5.50
C ALA A 46 -4.02 0.06 -6.18
N GLU A 47 -4.54 0.94 -7.03
CA GLU A 47 -5.66 0.60 -7.92
C GLU A 47 -5.34 1.03 -9.36
N PRO A 48 -5.77 0.25 -10.37
CA PRO A 48 -5.58 0.61 -11.76
C PRO A 48 -6.33 1.90 -12.05
N VAL A 49 -5.78 2.68 -12.97
CA VAL A 49 -6.36 3.96 -13.38
C VAL A 49 -6.75 3.88 -14.85
N ASP A 50 -7.89 4.46 -15.17
CA ASP A 50 -8.34 4.60 -16.55
C ASP A 50 -7.27 5.37 -17.35
N SER A 51 -6.86 4.82 -18.50
CA SER A 51 -5.84 5.39 -19.36
C SER A 51 -6.22 6.78 -19.90
N SER A 52 -7.51 7.14 -19.86
CA SER A 52 -8.00 8.48 -20.21
C SER A 52 -7.60 9.59 -19.23
N LEU A 53 -7.14 9.26 -18.02
CA LEU A 53 -6.73 10.22 -16.99
C LEU A 53 -5.25 10.64 -17.10
N GLY A 54 -4.56 10.29 -18.18
CA GLY A 54 -3.16 10.65 -18.43
C GLY A 54 -2.15 9.74 -17.73
N THR A 55 -0.89 10.20 -17.62
CA THR A 55 0.22 9.41 -17.05
C THR A 55 0.17 9.42 -15.51
N ILE A 56 -0.79 8.71 -14.95
CA ILE A 56 -0.88 8.51 -13.50
C ILE A 56 0.03 7.37 -13.09
N GLY A 57 0.79 7.59 -12.02
CA GLY A 57 1.74 6.64 -11.49
C GLY A 57 2.22 7.03 -10.10
N PHE A 58 3.17 6.28 -9.58
CA PHE A 58 3.84 6.62 -8.32
C PHE A 58 5.22 5.99 -8.23
N VAL A 59 6.05 6.56 -7.38
CA VAL A 59 7.37 6.06 -7.02
C VAL A 59 7.25 5.15 -5.79
N CYS A 60 7.92 4.00 -5.85
CA CYS A 60 7.97 3.01 -4.79
C CYS A 60 9.38 2.42 -4.65
N ALA A 61 9.60 1.71 -3.54
CA ALA A 61 10.71 0.78 -3.45
C ALA A 61 10.40 -0.49 -4.23
N VAL A 62 11.35 -0.91 -5.06
CA VAL A 62 11.39 -2.22 -5.70
C VAL A 62 12.49 -3.02 -5.01
N TYR A 63 12.18 -4.25 -4.67
CA TYR A 63 13.10 -5.17 -4.03
C TYR A 63 12.80 -6.59 -4.49
N ASP A 64 13.81 -7.45 -4.41
CA ASP A 64 13.68 -8.84 -4.80
C ASP A 64 13.28 -9.67 -3.57
N VAL A 65 12.39 -10.64 -3.76
CA VAL A 65 11.96 -11.57 -2.71
C VAL A 65 12.17 -13.02 -3.15
N PRO A 66 13.43 -13.51 -3.17
CA PRO A 66 13.77 -14.79 -3.78
C PRO A 66 13.04 -15.99 -3.16
N SER A 67 12.69 -15.90 -1.87
CA SER A 67 11.99 -16.96 -1.15
C SER A 67 10.48 -16.96 -1.37
N GLU A 68 9.90 -15.89 -1.91
CA GLU A 68 8.44 -15.73 -2.02
C GLU A 68 7.93 -15.66 -3.44
N LEU A 69 8.80 -15.63 -4.46
CA LEU A 69 8.43 -15.68 -5.86
C LEU A 69 8.99 -16.95 -6.51
N GLY A 70 8.11 -17.71 -7.17
CA GLY A 70 8.49 -18.84 -8.00
C GLY A 70 9.29 -18.41 -9.23
N LYS A 71 9.89 -19.39 -9.94
CA LYS A 71 10.65 -19.13 -11.19
C LYS A 71 9.79 -18.51 -12.30
N ASP A 72 8.49 -18.68 -12.23
CA ASP A 72 7.47 -18.12 -13.12
C ASP A 72 7.00 -16.72 -12.70
N GLY A 73 7.56 -16.16 -11.63
CA GLY A 73 7.15 -14.87 -11.06
C GLY A 73 5.87 -14.95 -10.23
N MET A 74 5.37 -16.16 -9.96
CA MET A 74 4.15 -16.34 -9.17
C MET A 74 4.45 -16.29 -7.67
N PRO A 75 3.65 -15.54 -6.89
CA PRO A 75 3.85 -15.49 -5.45
C PRO A 75 3.58 -16.83 -4.75
N SER A 76 4.41 -17.13 -3.77
CA SER A 76 4.27 -18.26 -2.88
C SER A 76 2.93 -18.23 -2.13
N LYS A 77 2.49 -19.40 -1.65
CA LYS A 77 1.28 -19.49 -0.84
C LYS A 77 1.35 -18.59 0.41
N ASP A 78 2.51 -18.51 1.06
CA ASP A 78 2.70 -17.70 2.26
C ASP A 78 2.59 -16.19 1.97
N PHE A 79 3.10 -15.74 0.82
CA PHE A 79 2.88 -14.37 0.35
C PHE A 79 1.39 -14.10 0.15
N VAL A 80 0.70 -15.01 -0.55
CA VAL A 80 -0.73 -14.86 -0.84
C VAL A 80 -1.60 -14.90 0.42
N GLU A 81 -1.22 -15.69 1.42
CA GLU A 81 -1.88 -15.78 2.73
C GLU A 81 -1.69 -14.51 3.55
N ARG A 82 -0.49 -13.91 3.52
CA ARG A 82 -0.19 -12.65 4.22
C ARG A 82 -0.91 -11.47 3.58
N GLU A 83 -0.92 -11.40 2.26
CA GLU A 83 -1.56 -10.35 1.47
C GLU A 83 -3.02 -10.71 1.09
N GLU A 84 -3.69 -11.52 1.92
CA GLU A 84 -4.98 -12.17 1.63
C GLU A 84 -6.09 -11.24 1.14
N ALA A 85 -6.07 -9.98 1.56
CA ALA A 85 -7.07 -8.98 1.23
C ALA A 85 -6.89 -8.42 -0.19
N HIS A 86 -5.68 -8.51 -0.75
CA HIS A 86 -5.31 -7.86 -2.00
C HIS A 86 -5.56 -8.74 -3.23
N ASP A 87 -5.79 -8.07 -4.36
CA ASP A 87 -5.68 -8.68 -5.67
C ASP A 87 -4.22 -8.62 -6.12
N ILE A 88 -3.61 -9.77 -6.32
CA ILE A 88 -2.17 -9.90 -6.53
C ILE A 88 -1.90 -9.79 -8.03
N GLN A 89 -1.43 -8.63 -8.47
CA GLN A 89 -1.07 -8.40 -9.87
C GLN A 89 0.36 -8.88 -10.10
N THR A 90 0.55 -9.79 -11.04
CA THR A 90 1.88 -10.26 -11.45
C THR A 90 2.31 -9.56 -12.74
N LYS A 91 3.62 -9.43 -12.93
CA LYS A 91 4.24 -8.80 -14.11
C LYS A 91 3.82 -7.34 -14.33
N VAL A 92 3.64 -6.58 -13.25
CA VAL A 92 3.37 -5.15 -13.33
C VAL A 92 4.64 -4.42 -13.79
N PRO A 93 4.61 -3.69 -14.91
CA PRO A 93 5.78 -2.99 -15.40
C PRO A 93 6.13 -1.80 -14.50
N PHE A 94 7.43 -1.58 -14.31
CA PHE A 94 7.96 -0.41 -13.65
C PHE A 94 9.22 0.08 -14.37
N GLN A 95 9.49 1.37 -14.24
CA GLN A 95 10.74 1.99 -14.68
C GLN A 95 11.66 2.13 -13.47
N GLU A 96 12.91 1.66 -13.55
CA GLU A 96 13.91 1.92 -12.51
C GLU A 96 14.27 3.41 -12.46
N LEU A 97 14.59 3.91 -11.26
CA LEU A 97 15.00 5.30 -11.01
C LEU A 97 16.35 5.34 -10.31
N GLY A 98 17.09 6.43 -10.50
CA GLY A 98 18.39 6.67 -9.88
C GLY A 98 19.60 6.35 -10.78
N GLU A 99 20.78 6.28 -10.17
CA GLU A 99 22.01 6.01 -10.93
C GLU A 99 21.99 4.61 -11.54
N GLY A 100 22.35 4.51 -12.83
CA GLY A 100 22.30 3.25 -13.57
C GLY A 100 20.91 2.82 -14.03
N SER A 101 19.89 3.67 -13.88
CA SER A 101 18.52 3.40 -14.31
C SER A 101 18.29 3.59 -15.82
N THR A 102 19.36 3.83 -16.59
CA THR A 102 19.33 3.93 -18.05
C THR A 102 20.31 2.95 -18.68
N SER A 103 19.91 2.30 -19.77
CA SER A 103 20.77 1.46 -20.60
C SER A 103 20.74 1.97 -22.03
N GLY A 104 21.89 2.41 -22.57
CA GLY A 104 21.95 2.97 -23.92
C GLY A 104 21.15 4.28 -24.10
N GLY A 105 20.93 5.03 -23.01
CA GLY A 105 20.11 6.25 -23.02
C GLY A 105 18.62 6.02 -22.78
N GLU A 106 18.16 4.77 -22.81
CA GLU A 106 16.76 4.42 -22.57
C GLU A 106 16.50 4.06 -21.11
N PRO A 107 15.30 4.35 -20.55
CA PRO A 107 14.94 3.93 -19.21
C PRO A 107 14.97 2.41 -19.06
N ARG A 108 15.54 1.93 -17.96
CA ARG A 108 15.55 0.51 -17.63
C ARG A 108 14.18 0.10 -17.10
N MET A 109 13.55 -0.83 -17.79
CA MET A 109 12.25 -1.38 -17.42
C MET A 109 12.41 -2.71 -16.68
N GLY A 110 11.47 -2.98 -15.78
CA GLY A 110 11.33 -4.25 -15.07
C GLY A 110 9.88 -4.64 -14.89
N GLU A 111 9.66 -5.85 -14.41
CA GLU A 111 8.35 -6.40 -14.05
C GLU A 111 8.36 -6.84 -12.60
N GLY A 112 7.27 -6.58 -11.87
CA GLY A 112 7.15 -6.89 -10.45
C GLY A 112 5.78 -7.45 -10.06
N VAL A 113 5.64 -7.78 -8.78
CA VAL A 113 4.35 -8.14 -8.18
C VAL A 113 3.82 -6.96 -7.39
N LEU A 114 2.56 -6.61 -7.60
CA LEU A 114 1.89 -5.49 -6.94
C LEU A 114 0.63 -5.98 -6.22
N CYS A 115 0.48 -5.59 -4.96
CA CYS A 115 -0.76 -5.77 -4.21
C CYS A 115 -1.74 -4.66 -4.58
N ALA A 116 -2.75 -5.00 -5.39
CA ALA A 116 -3.77 -4.08 -5.87
C ALA A 116 -5.07 -4.22 -5.08
N SER A 117 -5.95 -3.24 -5.26
CA SER A 117 -7.28 -3.20 -4.68
C SER A 117 -8.12 -4.38 -5.15
N SER A 118 -8.92 -4.93 -4.24
CA SER A 118 -9.82 -6.05 -4.51
C SER A 118 -11.27 -5.67 -4.20
N THR A 119 -12.13 -6.67 -4.06
CA THR A 119 -13.50 -6.54 -3.56
C THR A 119 -13.77 -7.60 -2.48
N ASP A 120 -14.81 -7.39 -1.67
CA ASP A 120 -15.22 -8.37 -0.67
C ASP A 120 -15.67 -9.68 -1.32
N GLU A 121 -16.32 -9.61 -2.49
CA GLU A 121 -16.76 -10.79 -3.24
C GLU A 121 -15.56 -11.62 -3.70
N LYS A 122 -14.48 -10.98 -4.19
CA LYS A 122 -13.24 -11.69 -4.53
C LYS A 122 -12.60 -12.32 -3.30
N TYR A 123 -12.59 -11.62 -2.16
CA TYR A 123 -12.08 -12.18 -0.90
C TYR A 123 -12.88 -13.41 -0.48
N ILE A 124 -14.21 -13.30 -0.42
CA ILE A 124 -15.13 -14.38 -0.04
C ILE A 124 -15.04 -15.55 -1.01
N SER A 125 -14.94 -15.29 -2.32
CA SER A 125 -14.77 -16.34 -3.33
C SER A 125 -13.46 -17.12 -3.15
N LYS A 126 -12.38 -16.43 -2.75
CA LYS A 126 -11.05 -17.04 -2.56
C LYS A 126 -10.91 -17.76 -1.22
N TRP A 127 -11.45 -17.19 -0.15
CA TRP A 127 -11.16 -17.60 1.24
C TRP A 127 -12.37 -18.17 1.99
N GLY A 128 -13.58 -18.00 1.46
CA GLY A 128 -14.84 -18.44 2.05
C GLY A 128 -15.48 -17.42 3.00
N GLN A 129 -16.80 -17.44 3.07
CA GLN A 129 -17.61 -16.55 3.92
C GLN A 129 -17.23 -16.68 5.41
N GLN A 130 -17.02 -17.91 5.89
CA GLN A 130 -16.66 -18.16 7.29
C GLN A 130 -15.38 -17.43 7.73
N ARG A 131 -14.38 -17.35 6.84
CA ARG A 131 -13.12 -16.64 7.12
C ARG A 131 -13.32 -15.12 7.13
N PHE A 132 -14.14 -14.61 6.21
CA PHE A 132 -14.55 -13.20 6.22
C PHE A 132 -15.25 -12.85 7.54
N ASP A 133 -16.30 -13.58 7.91
CA ASP A 133 -17.08 -13.32 9.12
C ASP A 133 -16.22 -13.41 10.38
N SER A 134 -15.32 -14.38 10.45
CA SER A 134 -14.42 -14.54 11.61
C SER A 134 -13.40 -13.40 11.73
N LYS A 135 -12.64 -13.13 10.66
CA LYS A 135 -11.55 -12.13 10.68
C LYS A 135 -12.07 -10.70 10.69
N TYR A 136 -13.16 -10.42 9.98
CA TYR A 136 -13.69 -9.09 9.75
C TYR A 136 -15.02 -8.85 10.47
N SER A 137 -15.36 -9.65 11.49
CA SER A 137 -16.58 -9.49 12.31
C SER A 137 -16.85 -8.08 12.83
N SER A 138 -15.79 -7.29 13.08
CA SER A 138 -15.88 -5.90 13.54
C SER A 138 -16.06 -4.87 12.42
N LEU A 139 -16.02 -5.31 11.16
CA LEU A 139 -16.03 -4.48 9.97
C LEU A 139 -17.20 -4.88 9.07
N LYS A 140 -17.85 -3.88 8.48
CA LYS A 140 -18.95 -4.12 7.52
C LYS A 140 -18.44 -4.58 6.16
N THR A 141 -17.22 -4.17 5.81
CA THR A 141 -16.61 -4.41 4.51
C THR A 141 -15.09 -4.24 4.58
N ILE A 142 -14.36 -4.92 3.71
CA ILE A 142 -12.91 -4.70 3.52
C ILE A 142 -12.72 -3.57 2.50
N TRP A 143 -13.42 -3.65 1.36
CA TRP A 143 -13.17 -2.87 0.14
C TRP A 143 -14.33 -1.99 -0.34
N GLY A 144 -15.55 -2.23 0.16
CA GLY A 144 -16.82 -1.64 -0.31
C GLY A 144 -17.09 -0.20 0.14
N TRP A 145 -16.08 0.48 0.69
CA TRP A 145 -16.17 1.87 1.13
C TRP A 145 -16.35 2.82 -0.06
N GLN A 146 -17.39 3.66 -0.01
CA GLN A 146 -17.67 4.67 -1.02
C GLN A 146 -16.77 5.92 -0.86
N PRO A 147 -16.56 6.73 -1.91
CA PRO A 147 -15.77 7.96 -1.85
C PRO A 147 -16.20 8.95 -0.75
N ASP A 148 -17.48 8.98 -0.40
CA ASP A 148 -18.09 9.85 0.61
C ASP A 148 -18.32 9.14 1.97
N SER A 149 -17.81 7.92 2.14
CA SER A 149 -18.02 7.11 3.35
C SER A 149 -17.43 7.68 4.64
N GLY A 150 -16.60 8.71 4.54
CA GLY A 150 -15.86 9.27 5.67
C GLY A 150 -14.68 8.40 6.13
N LEU A 151 -14.32 7.34 5.38
CA LEU A 151 -13.16 6.52 5.68
C LEU A 151 -11.87 7.35 5.56
N LEU A 152 -11.08 7.38 6.64
CA LEU A 152 -9.82 8.11 6.73
C LEU A 152 -8.62 7.15 6.88
N PRO A 153 -7.41 7.57 6.49
CA PRO A 153 -6.20 6.81 6.76
C PRO A 153 -6.04 6.51 8.25
N SER A 154 -5.65 5.28 8.59
CA SER A 154 -5.12 4.99 9.93
C SER A 154 -3.92 5.90 10.19
N PRO A 155 -3.89 6.73 11.25
CA PRO A 155 -2.86 7.75 11.41
C PRO A 155 -1.49 7.15 11.71
N ILE A 156 -1.43 6.09 12.52
CA ILE A 156 -0.17 5.37 12.80
C ILE A 156 0.39 4.74 11.53
N TYR A 157 -0.48 4.12 10.71
CA TYR A 157 -0.05 3.52 9.46
C TYR A 157 0.36 4.58 8.42
N LEU A 158 -0.40 5.68 8.30
CA LEU A 158 -0.06 6.81 7.44
C LEU A 158 1.30 7.40 7.83
N ARG A 159 1.54 7.68 9.11
CA ARG A 159 2.84 8.14 9.60
C ARG A 159 3.95 7.19 9.20
N HIS A 160 3.76 5.88 9.42
CA HIS A 160 4.74 4.87 9.04
C HIS A 160 5.09 4.93 7.56
N CYS A 161 4.08 5.01 6.67
CA CYS A 161 4.31 5.12 5.23
C CYS A 161 5.03 6.42 4.83
N VAL A 162 4.67 7.56 5.45
CA VAL A 162 5.33 8.86 5.19
C VAL A 162 6.80 8.81 5.59
N LEU A 163 7.12 8.24 6.76
CA LEU A 163 8.49 8.10 7.22
C LEU A 163 9.29 7.12 6.34
N ALA A 164 8.69 6.01 5.92
CA ALA A 164 9.31 5.08 4.98
C ALA A 164 9.62 5.73 3.63
N ALA A 165 8.67 6.50 3.07
CA ALA A 165 8.88 7.24 1.83
C ALA A 165 9.99 8.29 1.98
N LYS A 166 10.06 8.96 3.14
CA LYS A 166 11.12 9.92 3.44
C LYS A 166 12.51 9.28 3.49
N LEU A 167 12.62 8.08 4.07
CA LEU A 167 13.87 7.31 4.13
C LEU A 167 14.36 6.87 2.74
N LEU A 168 13.44 6.64 1.80
CA LEU A 168 13.76 6.30 0.41
C LEU A 168 14.28 7.48 -0.42
N GLY A 169 14.17 8.70 0.09
CA GLY A 169 14.70 9.91 -0.53
C GLY A 169 13.62 10.85 -1.09
N PRO A 170 14.02 12.04 -1.57
CA PRO A 170 13.10 13.11 -1.95
C PRO A 170 12.09 12.69 -3.03
N GLU A 171 12.52 11.96 -4.05
CA GLU A 171 11.65 11.55 -5.16
C GLU A 171 10.50 10.65 -4.69
N ALA A 172 10.80 9.65 -3.84
CA ALA A 172 9.79 8.78 -3.24
C ALA A 172 8.89 9.55 -2.24
N TYR A 173 9.47 10.49 -1.49
CA TYR A 173 8.75 11.30 -0.52
C TYR A 173 7.71 12.22 -1.18
N GLU A 174 8.12 13.01 -2.18
CA GLU A 174 7.22 13.91 -2.91
C GLU A 174 6.13 13.11 -3.64
N SER A 175 6.50 12.00 -4.30
CA SER A 175 5.53 11.08 -4.89
C SER A 175 4.54 10.53 -3.87
N PHE A 176 4.99 10.16 -2.67
CA PHE A 176 4.08 9.67 -1.64
C PHE A 176 3.08 10.74 -1.19
N LEU A 177 3.53 11.98 -1.04
CA LEU A 177 2.67 13.08 -0.61
C LEU A 177 1.66 13.51 -1.69
N ASP A 178 2.06 13.52 -2.96
CA ASP A 178 1.26 14.11 -4.05
C ASP A 178 0.55 13.09 -4.95
N GLU A 179 1.08 11.87 -5.07
CA GLU A 179 0.53 10.80 -5.91
C GLU A 179 -0.17 9.70 -5.10
N THR A 180 -0.46 9.97 -3.83
CA THR A 180 -1.25 9.10 -2.94
C THR A 180 -2.50 9.84 -2.46
N PHE A 181 -3.64 9.17 -2.55
CA PHE A 181 -4.95 9.78 -2.30
C PHE A 181 -5.70 9.11 -1.16
N LEU A 182 -6.65 9.85 -0.59
CA LEU A 182 -7.69 9.32 0.29
C LEU A 182 -8.80 8.64 -0.53
N ILE A 183 -9.79 8.07 0.16
CA ILE A 183 -10.91 7.33 -0.44
C ILE A 183 -11.69 8.14 -1.51
N ASP A 184 -11.70 9.47 -1.39
CA ASP A 184 -12.33 10.40 -2.33
C ASP A 184 -11.61 10.54 -3.67
N ARG A 185 -10.38 10.01 -3.78
CA ARG A 185 -9.47 10.08 -4.95
C ARG A 185 -9.15 11.50 -5.40
N GLN A 186 -9.30 12.47 -4.52
CA GLN A 186 -9.11 13.90 -4.78
C GLN A 186 -8.16 14.53 -3.74
N THR A 187 -8.33 14.17 -2.48
CA THR A 187 -7.49 14.65 -1.40
C THR A 187 -6.18 13.86 -1.40
N THR A 188 -5.08 14.54 -1.69
CA THR A 188 -3.73 13.96 -1.59
C THR A 188 -3.30 13.83 -0.12
N VAL A 189 -2.34 12.95 0.14
CA VAL A 189 -1.72 12.82 1.47
C VAL A 189 -1.14 14.15 1.93
N ARG A 190 -0.51 14.95 1.05
CA ARG A 190 -0.01 16.29 1.39
C ARG A 190 -1.11 17.17 2.00
N LYS A 191 -2.22 17.33 1.27
CA LYS A 191 -3.37 18.16 1.68
C LYS A 191 -4.00 17.64 2.98
N TYR A 192 -4.01 16.33 3.17
CA TYR A 192 -4.53 15.73 4.40
C TYR A 192 -3.62 16.03 5.60
N LEU A 193 -2.30 15.88 5.46
CA LEU A 193 -1.33 16.14 6.52
C LEU A 193 -1.21 17.63 6.87
N GLU A 194 -1.44 18.55 5.93
CA GLU A 194 -1.56 19.98 6.22
C GLU A 194 -2.67 20.28 7.24
N LYS A 195 -3.78 19.52 7.17
CA LYS A 195 -4.91 19.62 8.12
C LYS A 195 -4.70 18.79 9.38
N ARG A 196 -3.87 17.75 9.31
CA ARG A 196 -3.58 16.81 10.39
C ARG A 196 -2.07 16.64 10.64
N PRO A 197 -1.34 17.73 10.96
CA PRO A 197 0.11 17.66 11.18
C PRO A 197 0.46 16.90 12.47
N ASP A 198 -0.52 16.69 13.36
CA ASP A 198 -0.43 15.87 14.56
C ASP A 198 -0.06 14.41 14.24
N ILE A 199 -0.50 13.87 13.10
CA ILE A 199 -0.25 12.48 12.69
C ILE A 199 1.24 12.16 12.67
N LEU A 200 2.09 13.09 12.20
CA LEU A 200 3.54 12.86 12.12
C LEU A 200 4.21 12.78 13.49
N LYS A 201 3.55 13.25 14.55
CA LYS A 201 4.01 13.23 15.94
C LYS A 201 3.46 12.05 16.74
N MET A 202 2.51 11.29 16.18
CA MET A 202 1.93 10.15 16.88
C MET A 202 2.95 9.01 16.99
N GLU A 203 2.93 8.30 18.12
CA GLU A 203 3.74 7.10 18.31
C GLU A 203 2.85 5.85 18.25
N PRO A 204 3.33 4.76 17.63
CA PRO A 204 2.59 3.50 17.63
C PRO A 204 2.45 2.94 19.05
N PRO A 205 1.40 2.15 19.31
CA PRO A 205 1.29 1.38 20.54
C PRO A 205 2.51 0.49 20.79
N PRO A 206 2.92 0.24 22.06
CA PRO A 206 4.14 -0.50 22.38
C PRO A 206 4.26 -1.87 21.71
N ASN A 207 3.14 -2.61 21.59
CA ASN A 207 3.08 -3.94 20.98
C ASN A 207 3.40 -3.94 19.47
N VAL A 208 3.38 -2.79 18.81
CA VAL A 208 3.69 -2.65 17.38
C VAL A 208 4.73 -1.57 17.07
N ALA A 209 5.45 -1.10 18.09
CA ALA A 209 6.44 -0.03 17.95
C ALA A 209 7.59 -0.40 17.00
N VAL A 210 8.01 -1.67 16.98
CA VAL A 210 9.03 -2.14 16.02
C VAL A 210 8.49 -2.13 14.58
N GLN A 211 7.20 -2.45 14.38
CA GLN A 211 6.61 -2.53 13.05
C GLN A 211 6.30 -1.15 12.46
N TYR A 212 5.80 -0.22 13.28
CA TYR A 212 5.29 1.08 12.83
C TYR A 212 6.06 2.28 13.38
N GLY A 213 7.23 2.05 13.99
CA GLY A 213 8.05 3.11 14.58
C GLY A 213 8.72 4.05 13.58
N GLY A 214 8.74 3.69 12.29
CA GLY A 214 9.38 4.50 11.25
C GLY A 214 10.91 4.52 11.35
N LYS A 215 11.49 3.42 11.85
CA LYS A 215 12.93 3.18 11.98
C LYS A 215 13.33 2.04 11.07
#